data_AF-A0A495KQZ5-F1
#
_entry.id   AF-A0A495KQZ5-F1
#
_cell.length_a   1.000
_cell.length_b   1.000
_cell.length_c   1.000
_cell.angle_alpha   90.00
_cell.angle_beta   90.00
_cell.angle_gamma   90.00
#
_symmetry.space_group_name_H-M   'P 1'
#
loop_
_entity.id
_entity.type
_entity.pdbx_description
1 polymer ?
#
loop_
_entity_poly.entity_id
_entity_poly.type
_entity_poly.pdbx_seq_one_letter_code
_entity_poly.pdbx_strand_id
1 'polypeptide(L)'
;MADKTKQMLRKRIELYVDAIKKLSLDPYKKDQLVSNYILNLRLMETLANRNLLFQDISNVIVIVLSALVPVFINYSSANDTVSEDTPNHLIWATILSVALAIFNALRQSYKFREKWQNYRRTAELLLIEGQNYFALSGVYQKYVTHDEAFPYFITAISNIRINQINDYIKNALTENETSLTQQAREHLAKMEDDKKKRQEEISKIKAINKEVKDFVKAVPAISYDEIDHQRKLITLYLNDPSYQAPEKIKFKNTDLVGFSYKVEVQTCNSEIQGAFGPSSGVKNGAMTTKDYGSAGCFCLQQGKVVFVTCYHAVKHKSHDWDLFVSNGNDDVITVGGDIVGTILEASKNEELDIAIVEVSDAISYETKLPGQITIQHSNIYLDEENYTDYKEVYIISRTRGYKRIKGHLSAVGKPVTLNYGSKTKKDFKDLDNIIFVHSVSTEPFSKTGDSGSLVFTSSGEPIGIIVGGDGVRCSFVIPYSSVADFFNLSIL
;
A
#
# COMPACT_ATOMS: atom_id res chain seq x y z
N MET A 1 -7.88 -11.43 46.01
CA MET A 1 -6.58 -11.77 45.35
C MET A 1 -6.48 -11.24 43.92
N ALA A 2 -7.49 -11.42 43.06
CA ALA A 2 -7.46 -10.96 41.66
C ALA A 2 -7.16 -9.45 41.47
N ASP A 3 -7.70 -8.60 42.36
CA ASP A 3 -7.48 -7.15 42.28
C ASP A 3 -6.02 -6.73 42.54
N LYS A 4 -5.36 -7.40 43.49
CA LYS A 4 -3.96 -7.14 43.85
C LYS A 4 -3.00 -7.49 42.71
N THR A 5 -3.25 -8.60 42.01
CA THR A 5 -2.44 -9.02 40.84
C THR A 5 -2.60 -8.04 39.67
N LYS A 6 -3.82 -7.56 39.41
CA LYS A 6 -4.09 -6.55 38.38
C LYS A 6 -3.40 -5.22 38.68
N GLN A 7 -3.39 -4.80 39.95
CA GLN A 7 -2.66 -3.61 40.39
C GLN A 7 -1.14 -3.75 40.21
N MET A 8 -0.56 -4.89 40.60
CA MET A 8 0.87 -5.16 40.40
C MET A 8 1.27 -5.14 38.93
N LEU A 9 0.44 -5.71 38.06
CA LEU A 9 0.70 -5.73 36.62
C LEU A 9 0.63 -4.33 36.00
N ARG A 10 -0.39 -3.53 36.35
CA ARG A 10 -0.49 -2.13 35.91
C ARG A 10 0.74 -1.34 36.33
N LYS A 11 1.12 -1.45 37.60
CA LYS A 11 2.33 -0.83 38.14
C LYS A 11 3.58 -1.26 37.37
N ARG A 12 3.69 -2.54 37.01
CA ARG A 12 4.81 -3.05 36.20
C ARG A 12 4.86 -2.43 34.80
N ILE A 13 3.71 -2.29 34.13
CA ILE A 13 3.64 -1.64 32.81
C ILE A 13 4.00 -0.15 32.91
N GLU A 14 3.53 0.54 33.95
CA GLU A 14 3.90 1.94 34.22
C GLU A 14 5.41 2.10 34.42
N LEU A 15 6.04 1.20 35.19
CA LEU A 15 7.49 1.19 35.36
C LEU A 15 8.25 1.03 34.03
N TYR A 16 7.73 0.22 33.08
CA TYR A 16 8.34 0.13 31.75
C TYR A 16 8.16 1.40 30.92
N VAL A 17 6.99 2.05 30.98
CA VAL A 17 6.77 3.34 30.31
C VAL A 17 7.76 4.38 30.84
N ASP A 18 7.96 4.43 32.15
CA ASP A 18 8.92 5.34 32.77
C ASP A 18 10.37 4.97 32.43
N ALA A 19 10.70 3.69 32.33
CA ALA A 19 12.01 3.23 31.88
C ALA A 19 12.29 3.69 30.45
N ILE A 20 11.33 3.52 29.52
CA ILE A 20 11.46 3.94 28.10
C ILE A 20 11.78 5.43 28.01
N LYS A 21 11.12 6.28 28.80
CA LYS A 21 11.38 7.74 28.81
C LYS A 21 12.82 8.06 29.17
N LYS A 22 13.40 7.32 30.12
CA LYS A 22 14.76 7.51 30.65
C LYS A 22 15.86 6.93 29.76
N LEU A 23 15.54 6.07 28.79
CA LEU A 23 16.55 5.51 27.88
C LEU A 23 17.15 6.60 26.99
N SER A 24 18.44 6.48 26.68
CA SER A 24 19.14 7.32 25.70
C SER A 24 18.88 6.81 24.28
N LEU A 25 17.61 6.82 23.88
CA LEU A 25 17.16 6.43 22.54
C LEU A 25 16.62 7.66 21.81
N ASP A 26 16.71 7.61 20.49
CA ASP A 26 16.03 8.54 19.59
C ASP A 26 14.50 8.57 19.89
N PRO A 27 13.83 9.74 19.82
CA PRO A 27 12.40 9.86 20.08
C PRO A 27 11.54 8.87 19.29
N TYR A 28 11.86 8.64 18.01
CA TYR A 28 11.12 7.71 17.18
C TYR A 28 11.21 6.27 17.70
N LYS A 29 12.41 5.83 18.13
CA LYS A 29 12.59 4.50 18.73
C LYS A 29 11.80 4.35 20.03
N LYS A 30 11.69 5.42 20.83
CA LYS A 30 10.85 5.41 22.05
C LYS A 30 9.37 5.24 21.72
N ASP A 31 8.87 5.97 20.73
CA ASP A 31 7.49 5.84 20.26
C ASP A 31 7.21 4.46 19.69
N GLN A 32 8.21 3.86 19.03
CA GLN A 32 8.14 2.48 18.55
C GLN A 32 8.06 1.47 19.71
N LEU A 33 8.77 1.67 20.83
CA LEU A 33 8.61 0.83 22.04
C LEU A 33 7.21 0.99 22.65
N VAL A 34 6.67 2.21 22.69
CA VAL A 34 5.32 2.43 23.23
C VAL A 34 4.26 1.74 22.37
N SER A 35 4.31 1.96 21.06
CA SER A 35 3.34 1.40 20.10
C SER A 35 3.48 -0.12 19.93
N ASN A 36 4.69 -0.64 19.72
CA ASN A 36 4.88 -2.07 19.40
C ASN A 36 5.03 -2.96 20.63
N TYR A 37 5.53 -2.45 21.75
CA TYR A 37 5.70 -3.26 22.94
C TYR A 37 4.59 -3.01 23.98
N ILE A 38 4.46 -1.76 24.47
CA ILE A 38 3.55 -1.46 25.58
C ILE A 38 2.08 -1.66 25.20
N LEU A 39 1.66 -1.18 24.03
CA LEU A 39 0.27 -1.34 23.58
C LEU A 39 -0.09 -2.82 23.42
N ASN A 40 0.79 -3.61 22.80
CA ASN A 40 0.57 -5.04 22.60
C ASN A 40 0.52 -5.81 23.92
N LEU A 41 1.41 -5.51 24.86
CA LEU A 41 1.38 -6.10 26.19
C LEU A 41 0.06 -5.78 26.91
N ARG A 42 -0.39 -4.51 26.89
CA ARG A 42 -1.69 -4.09 27.47
C ARG A 42 -2.87 -4.81 26.83
N LEU A 43 -2.85 -4.93 25.50
CA LEU A 43 -3.90 -5.60 24.75
C LEU A 43 -3.99 -7.09 25.14
N MET A 44 -2.87 -7.81 25.13
CA MET A 44 -2.84 -9.24 25.47
C MET A 44 -3.30 -9.49 26.90
N GLU A 45 -2.89 -8.66 27.85
CA GLU A 45 -3.35 -8.75 29.25
C GLU A 45 -4.84 -8.46 29.41
N THR A 46 -5.35 -7.44 28.69
CA THR A 46 -6.78 -7.11 28.72
C THR A 46 -7.62 -8.26 28.14
N LEU A 47 -7.17 -8.82 27.02
CA LEU A 47 -7.84 -9.96 26.38
C LEU A 47 -7.77 -11.23 27.25
N ALA A 48 -6.63 -11.52 27.88
CA ALA A 48 -6.49 -12.63 28.81
C ALA A 48 -7.50 -12.50 29.96
N ASN A 49 -7.49 -11.38 30.68
CA ASN A 49 -8.39 -11.18 31.82
C ASN A 49 -9.88 -11.25 31.44
N ARG A 50 -10.24 -10.71 30.27
CA ARG A 50 -11.62 -10.80 29.77
C ARG A 50 -12.05 -12.24 29.50
N ASN A 51 -11.18 -13.04 28.86
CA ASN A 51 -11.50 -14.44 28.57
C ASN A 51 -11.52 -15.31 29.82
N LEU A 52 -10.68 -15.03 30.82
CA LEU A 52 -10.75 -15.68 32.13
C LEU A 52 -12.10 -15.43 32.81
N LEU A 53 -12.56 -14.17 32.82
CA LEU A 53 -13.85 -13.83 33.40
C LEU A 53 -15.01 -14.55 32.71
N PHE A 54 -15.03 -14.60 31.37
CA PHE A 54 -16.05 -15.35 30.64
C PHE A 54 -15.98 -16.86 30.90
N GLN A 55 -14.79 -17.42 31.03
CA GLN A 55 -14.60 -18.81 31.42
C GLN A 55 -15.18 -19.08 32.82
N ASP A 56 -14.88 -18.23 33.79
CA ASP A 56 -15.34 -18.41 35.18
C ASP A 56 -16.86 -18.25 35.29
N ILE A 57 -17.43 -17.22 34.66
CA ILE A 57 -18.89 -16.99 34.65
C ILE A 57 -19.61 -18.16 33.96
N SER A 58 -19.12 -18.61 32.80
CA SER A 58 -19.74 -19.74 32.09
C SER A 58 -19.68 -21.03 32.91
N ASN A 59 -18.57 -21.29 33.62
CA ASN A 59 -18.46 -22.43 34.53
C ASN A 59 -19.46 -22.34 35.68
N VAL A 60 -19.61 -21.17 36.30
CA VAL A 60 -20.59 -20.97 37.38
C VAL A 60 -22.01 -21.24 36.89
N ILE A 61 -22.38 -20.71 35.72
CA ILE A 61 -23.71 -20.96 35.11
C ILE A 61 -23.95 -22.45 34.90
N VAL A 62 -22.98 -23.16 34.29
CA VAL A 62 -23.10 -24.60 34.02
C VAL A 62 -23.22 -25.39 35.33
N ILE A 63 -22.43 -25.08 36.35
CA ILE A 63 -22.49 -25.74 37.66
C ILE A 63 -23.86 -25.52 38.31
N VAL A 64 -24.32 -24.28 38.38
CA VAL A 64 -25.62 -23.93 39.00
C VAL A 64 -26.77 -24.63 38.26
N LEU A 65 -26.83 -24.54 36.92
CA LEU A 65 -27.87 -25.20 36.13
C LEU A 65 -27.81 -26.73 36.28
N SER A 66 -26.62 -27.33 36.31
CA SER A 66 -26.46 -28.78 36.50
C SER A 66 -26.95 -29.27 37.87
N ALA A 67 -26.83 -28.43 38.91
CA ALA A 67 -27.31 -28.74 40.25
C ALA A 67 -28.83 -28.50 40.40
N LEU A 68 -29.38 -27.49 39.72
CA LEU A 68 -30.80 -27.17 39.78
C LEU A 68 -31.67 -28.19 39.03
N VAL A 69 -31.23 -28.71 37.88
CA VAL A 69 -32.04 -29.64 37.07
C VAL A 69 -32.53 -30.86 37.89
N PRO A 70 -31.67 -31.60 38.62
CA PRO A 70 -32.13 -32.71 39.48
C PRO A 70 -33.08 -32.28 40.60
N VAL A 71 -32.88 -31.08 41.17
CA VAL A 71 -33.74 -30.55 42.24
C VAL A 71 -35.16 -30.30 41.73
N PHE A 72 -35.29 -29.69 40.54
CA PHE A 72 -36.59 -29.44 39.92
C PHE A 72 -37.30 -30.74 39.50
N ILE A 73 -36.55 -31.73 39.01
CA ILE A 73 -37.09 -33.06 38.68
C ILE A 73 -37.61 -33.75 39.95
N ASN A 74 -36.83 -33.78 41.03
CA ASN A 74 -37.21 -34.45 42.28
C ASN A 74 -38.33 -33.73 43.04
N TYR A 75 -38.38 -32.39 42.97
CA TYR A 75 -39.48 -31.61 43.55
C TYR A 75 -40.83 -31.95 42.90
N SER A 76 -40.83 -32.24 41.59
CA SER A 76 -42.03 -32.69 40.88
C SER A 76 -42.56 -34.04 41.36
N SER A 77 -41.72 -34.93 41.88
CA SER A 77 -42.13 -36.26 42.37
C SER A 77 -42.59 -36.28 43.83
N ALA A 78 -42.29 -35.25 44.63
CA ALA A 78 -42.62 -35.23 46.06
C ALA A 78 -44.02 -34.66 46.37
N ASN A 79 -44.62 -33.90 45.44
CA ASN A 79 -45.89 -33.19 45.63
C ASN A 79 -47.06 -33.76 44.81
N ASP A 80 -46.96 -35.01 44.35
CA ASP A 80 -48.00 -35.73 43.58
C ASP A 80 -49.20 -36.17 44.46
N THR A 81 -49.73 -35.27 45.27
CA THR A 81 -51.11 -35.38 45.78
C THR A 81 -52.04 -34.67 44.80
N VAL A 82 -52.52 -35.46 43.83
CA VAL A 82 -53.74 -35.30 43.02
C VAL A 82 -54.47 -33.95 43.20
N SER A 83 -54.13 -32.97 42.36
CA SER A 83 -55.06 -31.91 41.95
C SER A 83 -54.74 -31.52 40.51
N GLU A 84 -55.75 -31.59 39.65
CA GLU A 84 -55.72 -31.73 38.19
C GLU A 84 -55.18 -30.53 37.37
N ASP A 85 -54.52 -29.53 37.97
CA ASP A 85 -54.32 -28.25 37.28
C ASP A 85 -52.96 -27.55 37.41
N THR A 86 -51.86 -28.29 37.59
CA THR A 86 -50.51 -27.68 37.43
C THR A 86 -49.41 -28.61 36.90
N PRO A 87 -49.12 -28.59 35.59
CA PRO A 87 -47.93 -29.22 35.00
C PRO A 87 -46.72 -28.27 34.87
N ASN A 88 -46.67 -27.17 35.64
CA ASN A 88 -45.68 -26.11 35.39
C ASN A 88 -44.23 -26.49 35.75
N HIS A 89 -44.00 -27.36 36.73
CA HIS A 89 -42.64 -27.65 37.22
C HIS A 89 -41.81 -28.52 36.26
N LEU A 90 -42.44 -29.49 35.58
CA LEU A 90 -41.78 -30.34 34.58
C LEU A 90 -41.34 -29.54 33.34
N ILE A 91 -42.14 -28.54 32.97
CA ILE A 91 -41.83 -27.59 31.90
C ILE A 91 -40.59 -26.78 32.27
N TRP A 92 -40.49 -26.27 33.51
CA TRP A 92 -39.31 -25.55 33.98
C TRP A 92 -38.04 -26.42 34.03
N ALA A 93 -38.14 -27.67 34.45
CA ALA A 93 -37.02 -28.62 34.41
C ALA A 93 -36.50 -28.86 32.98
N THR A 94 -37.43 -28.97 32.02
CA THR A 94 -37.10 -29.14 30.59
C THR A 94 -36.46 -27.89 29.99
N ILE A 95 -36.96 -26.69 30.33
CA ILE A 95 -36.35 -25.44 29.88
C ILE A 95 -34.92 -25.29 30.44
N LEU A 96 -34.71 -25.61 31.73
CA LEU A 96 -33.40 -25.54 32.37
C LEU A 96 -32.40 -26.54 31.78
N SER A 97 -32.85 -27.74 31.39
CA SER A 97 -31.98 -28.75 30.77
C SER A 97 -31.54 -28.36 29.36
N VAL A 98 -32.45 -27.78 28.55
CA VAL A 98 -32.11 -27.23 27.23
C VAL A 98 -31.16 -26.03 27.37
N ALA A 99 -31.42 -25.13 28.32
CA ALA A 99 -30.53 -24.01 28.61
C ALA A 99 -29.12 -24.50 29.01
N LEU A 100 -29.03 -25.50 29.90
CA LEU A 100 -27.76 -26.12 30.29
C LEU A 100 -27.01 -26.69 29.08
N ALA A 101 -27.70 -27.40 28.19
CA ALA A 101 -27.10 -27.95 26.97
C ALA A 101 -26.56 -26.84 26.05
N ILE A 102 -27.33 -25.77 25.84
CA ILE A 102 -26.92 -24.61 25.05
C ILE A 102 -25.71 -23.93 25.69
N PHE A 103 -25.72 -23.66 26.99
CA PHE A 103 -24.59 -23.03 27.67
C PHE A 103 -23.33 -23.89 27.62
N ASN A 104 -23.46 -25.20 27.75
CA ASN A 104 -22.33 -26.11 27.65
C ASN A 104 -21.77 -26.14 26.21
N ALA A 105 -22.63 -26.15 25.19
CA ALA A 105 -22.24 -26.05 23.78
C ALA A 105 -21.56 -24.71 23.47
N LEU A 106 -22.10 -23.59 23.97
CA LEU A 106 -21.49 -22.27 23.82
C LEU A 106 -20.12 -22.21 24.52
N ARG A 107 -20.01 -22.74 25.74
CA ARG A 107 -18.73 -22.81 26.46
C ARG A 107 -17.68 -23.57 25.64
N GLN A 108 -18.06 -24.72 25.08
CA GLN A 108 -17.18 -25.55 24.25
C GLN A 108 -16.83 -24.88 22.91
N SER A 109 -17.78 -24.16 22.30
CA SER A 109 -17.58 -23.45 21.03
C SER A 109 -16.66 -22.24 21.19
N TYR A 110 -16.83 -21.44 22.26
CA TYR A 110 -16.06 -20.21 22.42
C TYR A 110 -14.63 -20.42 22.92
N LYS A 111 -14.33 -21.58 23.53
CA LYS A 111 -12.98 -21.98 23.99
C LYS A 111 -12.27 -20.88 24.79
N PHE A 112 -13.01 -20.30 25.75
CA PHE A 112 -12.51 -19.18 26.54
C PHE A 112 -11.22 -19.54 27.31
N ARG A 113 -11.08 -20.81 27.74
CA ARG A 113 -9.88 -21.31 28.42
C ARG A 113 -8.66 -21.29 27.53
N GLU A 114 -8.76 -21.82 26.31
CA GLU A 114 -7.68 -21.90 25.33
C GLU A 114 -7.24 -20.50 24.89
N LYS A 115 -8.22 -19.61 24.65
CA LYS A 115 -7.95 -18.20 24.36
C LYS A 115 -7.25 -17.50 25.50
N TRP A 116 -7.72 -17.68 26.74
CA TRP A 116 -7.05 -17.14 27.93
C TRP A 116 -5.61 -17.65 28.06
N GLN A 117 -5.38 -18.96 27.95
CA GLN A 117 -4.04 -19.55 28.02
C GLN A 117 -3.12 -18.97 26.95
N ASN A 118 -3.60 -18.83 25.72
CA ASN A 118 -2.81 -18.27 24.63
C ASN A 118 -2.43 -16.81 24.90
N TYR A 119 -3.40 -15.95 25.20
CA TYR A 119 -3.14 -14.53 25.49
C TYR A 119 -2.24 -14.36 26.71
N ARG A 120 -2.45 -15.17 27.77
CA ARG A 120 -1.62 -15.12 28.97
C ARG A 120 -0.18 -15.55 28.66
N ARG A 121 0.02 -16.63 27.92
CA ARG A 121 1.35 -17.10 27.49
C ARG A 121 2.06 -16.02 26.68
N THR A 122 1.39 -15.40 25.72
CA THR A 122 1.96 -14.31 24.92
C THR A 122 2.32 -13.10 25.78
N ALA A 123 1.46 -12.69 26.71
CA ALA A 123 1.76 -11.61 27.64
C ALA A 123 2.99 -11.91 28.50
N GLU A 124 3.13 -13.12 29.03
CA GLU A 124 4.31 -13.54 29.81
C GLU A 124 5.59 -13.52 28.97
N LEU A 125 5.54 -14.02 27.72
CA LEU A 125 6.68 -13.94 26.81
C LEU A 125 7.09 -12.49 26.54
N LEU A 126 6.14 -11.60 26.30
CA LEU A 126 6.41 -10.16 26.14
C LEU A 126 7.00 -9.55 27.43
N LEU A 127 6.52 -9.95 28.61
CA LEU A 127 7.06 -9.47 29.89
C LEU A 127 8.51 -9.92 30.11
N ILE A 128 8.82 -11.19 29.82
CA ILE A 128 10.17 -11.75 29.91
C ILE A 128 11.09 -11.05 28.92
N GLU A 129 10.63 -10.88 27.68
CA GLU A 129 11.43 -10.24 26.63
C GLU A 129 11.75 -8.78 26.98
N GLY A 130 10.74 -8.02 27.43
CA GLY A 130 10.93 -6.66 27.89
C GLY A 130 11.89 -6.59 29.08
N GLN A 131 11.74 -7.49 30.07
CA GLN A 131 12.65 -7.53 31.21
C GLN A 131 14.10 -7.76 30.77
N ASN A 132 14.33 -8.69 29.85
CA ASN A 132 15.67 -8.97 29.32
C ASN A 132 16.25 -7.76 28.58
N TYR A 133 15.43 -7.06 27.79
CA TYR A 133 15.88 -5.85 27.08
C TYR A 133 16.21 -4.70 28.03
N PHE A 134 15.29 -4.35 28.95
CA PHE A 134 15.51 -3.21 29.86
C PHE A 134 16.68 -3.45 30.83
N ALA A 135 16.91 -4.71 31.22
CA ALA A 135 18.04 -5.07 32.09
C ALA A 135 19.34 -5.35 31.32
N LEU A 136 19.34 -5.30 29.98
CA LEU A 136 20.44 -5.78 29.12
C LEU A 136 20.94 -7.17 29.57
N SER A 137 20.02 -8.09 29.80
CA SER A 137 20.30 -9.45 30.29
C SER A 137 19.92 -10.52 29.26
N GLY A 138 20.31 -11.76 29.52
CA GLY A 138 20.01 -12.89 28.64
C GLY A 138 20.63 -12.70 27.25
N VAL A 139 19.82 -12.75 26.19
CA VAL A 139 20.28 -12.56 24.81
C VAL A 139 20.80 -11.15 24.53
N TYR A 140 20.48 -10.17 25.39
CA TYR A 140 20.87 -8.77 25.24
C TYR A 140 22.16 -8.41 25.97
N GLN A 141 22.73 -9.32 26.76
CA GLN A 141 23.96 -9.05 27.57
C GLN A 141 25.19 -8.67 26.75
N LYS A 142 25.17 -8.96 25.44
CA LYS A 142 26.27 -8.69 24.50
C LYS A 142 26.25 -7.26 23.94
N TYR A 143 25.17 -6.50 24.17
CA TYR A 143 25.06 -5.13 23.70
C TYR A 143 25.47 -4.18 24.82
N VAL A 144 26.19 -3.11 24.46
CA VAL A 144 26.65 -2.13 25.44
C VAL A 144 25.53 -1.15 25.80
N THR A 145 24.65 -0.88 24.84
CA THR A 145 23.55 0.08 24.99
C THR A 145 22.21 -0.50 24.53
N HIS A 146 21.12 0.07 25.06
CA HIS A 146 19.76 -0.25 24.62
C HIS A 146 19.51 0.10 23.15
N ASP A 147 20.27 1.03 22.58
CA ASP A 147 20.15 1.45 21.17
C ASP A 147 20.66 0.37 20.22
N GLU A 148 21.81 -0.25 20.56
CA GLU A 148 22.35 -1.39 19.80
C GLU A 148 21.45 -2.63 19.92
N ALA A 149 20.86 -2.85 21.10
CA ALA A 149 19.95 -3.96 21.36
C ALA A 149 18.57 -3.78 20.70
N PHE A 150 18.20 -2.55 20.32
CA PHE A 150 16.85 -2.19 19.90
C PHE A 150 16.32 -2.97 18.68
N PRO A 151 17.07 -3.10 17.56
CA PRO A 151 16.57 -3.83 16.38
C PRO A 151 16.26 -5.30 16.68
N TYR A 152 17.07 -5.92 17.54
CA TYR A 152 16.88 -7.31 17.97
C TYR A 152 15.64 -7.45 18.83
N PHE A 153 15.42 -6.50 19.75
CA PHE A 153 14.22 -6.48 20.58
C PHE A 153 12.95 -6.34 19.76
N ILE A 154 12.88 -5.38 18.83
CA ILE A 154 11.71 -5.20 17.96
C ILE A 154 11.43 -6.45 17.12
N THR A 155 12.49 -7.11 16.63
CA THR A 155 12.37 -8.38 15.89
C THR A 155 11.82 -9.49 16.78
N ALA A 156 12.30 -9.63 18.02
CA ALA A 156 11.81 -10.61 18.98
C ALA A 156 10.32 -10.40 19.32
N ILE A 157 9.90 -9.16 19.58
CA ILE A 157 8.50 -8.80 19.83
C ILE A 157 7.63 -9.13 18.60
N SER A 158 8.12 -8.83 17.39
CA SER A 158 7.40 -9.14 16.14
C SER A 158 7.23 -10.65 15.94
N ASN A 159 8.27 -11.44 16.22
CA ASN A 159 8.20 -12.90 16.15
C ASN A 159 7.22 -13.50 17.16
N ILE A 160 7.17 -12.98 18.39
CA ILE A 160 6.18 -13.39 19.39
C ILE A 160 4.75 -13.15 18.87
N ARG A 161 4.51 -12.00 18.22
CA ARG A 161 3.21 -11.67 17.61
C ARG A 161 2.86 -12.57 16.43
N ILE A 162 3.79 -12.81 15.51
CA ILE A 162 3.58 -13.70 14.36
C ILE A 162 3.23 -15.11 14.86
N ASN A 163 3.95 -15.63 15.86
CA ASN A 163 3.66 -16.93 16.45
C ASN A 163 2.27 -16.98 17.08
N GLN A 164 1.86 -15.93 17.80
CA GLN A 164 0.50 -15.83 18.36
C GLN A 164 -0.59 -15.86 17.27
N ILE A 165 -0.39 -15.15 16.16
CA ILE A 165 -1.32 -15.13 15.02
C ILE A 165 -1.37 -16.52 14.37
N ASN A 166 -0.22 -17.16 14.15
CA ASN A 166 -0.15 -18.50 13.57
C ASN A 166 -0.83 -19.54 14.46
N ASP A 167 -0.65 -19.46 15.79
CA ASP A 167 -1.33 -20.34 16.73
C ASP A 167 -2.85 -20.12 16.71
N TYR A 168 -3.30 -18.88 16.57
CA TYR A 168 -4.72 -18.57 16.40
C TYR A 168 -5.28 -19.15 15.09
N ILE A 169 -4.58 -18.97 13.97
CA ILE A 169 -4.97 -19.53 12.67
C ILE A 169 -5.01 -21.05 12.73
N LYS A 170 -3.98 -21.69 13.28
CA LYS A 170 -3.90 -23.15 13.42
C LYS A 170 -5.06 -23.71 14.24
N ASN A 171 -5.38 -23.07 15.38
CA ASN A 171 -6.50 -23.49 16.22
C ASN A 171 -7.87 -23.23 15.57
N ALA A 172 -8.01 -22.16 14.78
CA ALA A 172 -9.20 -21.90 13.98
C ALA A 172 -9.36 -22.89 12.81
N LEU A 173 -8.24 -23.43 12.29
CA LEU A 173 -8.24 -24.42 11.21
C LEU A 173 -8.48 -25.86 11.71
N THR A 174 -8.05 -26.21 12.92
CA THR A 174 -8.25 -27.56 13.50
C THR A 174 -9.69 -27.83 13.99
N GLU A 175 -10.56 -26.82 14.07
CA GLU A 175 -11.93 -26.96 14.60
C GLU A 175 -12.99 -27.44 13.59
N ASN A 176 -12.63 -27.60 12.31
CA ASN A 176 -13.60 -27.73 11.22
C ASN A 176 -13.56 -29.08 10.47
N GLU A 177 -12.87 -30.09 11.00
CA GLU A 177 -12.27 -31.14 10.16
C GLU A 177 -13.13 -32.32 9.70
N THR A 178 -14.46 -32.32 9.82
CA THR A 178 -15.27 -33.45 9.27
C THR A 178 -16.29 -33.05 8.20
N SER A 179 -16.80 -31.82 8.18
CA SER A 179 -17.68 -31.34 7.11
C SER A 179 -16.99 -30.36 6.14
N LEU A 180 -16.03 -29.57 6.64
CA LEU A 180 -15.28 -28.64 5.79
C LEU A 180 -14.15 -29.31 5.02
N THR A 181 -13.66 -30.50 5.38
CA THR A 181 -12.62 -31.18 4.60
C THR A 181 -13.13 -31.65 3.24
N GLN A 182 -14.43 -31.97 3.13
CA GLN A 182 -15.08 -32.31 1.86
C GLN A 182 -15.40 -31.05 1.05
N GLN A 183 -15.99 -30.04 1.68
CA GLN A 183 -16.28 -28.76 1.01
C GLN A 183 -15.02 -27.97 0.66
N ALA A 184 -13.95 -28.05 1.45
CA ALA A 184 -12.66 -27.43 1.16
C ALA A 184 -11.90 -28.22 0.11
N ARG A 185 -12.03 -29.55 0.01
CA ARG A 185 -11.51 -30.31 -1.14
C ARG A 185 -12.27 -29.97 -2.42
N GLU A 186 -13.58 -29.85 -2.36
CA GLU A 186 -14.41 -29.39 -3.49
C GLU A 186 -14.11 -27.93 -3.86
N HIS A 187 -13.93 -27.05 -2.87
CA HIS A 187 -13.57 -25.65 -3.08
C HIS A 187 -12.12 -25.49 -3.54
N LEU A 188 -11.17 -26.31 -3.06
CA LEU A 188 -9.79 -26.34 -3.55
C LEU A 188 -9.73 -26.90 -4.97
N ALA A 189 -10.50 -27.95 -5.29
CA ALA A 189 -10.62 -28.47 -6.65
C ALA A 189 -11.26 -27.43 -7.60
N LYS A 190 -12.27 -26.70 -7.12
CA LYS A 190 -12.89 -25.58 -7.85
C LYS A 190 -11.94 -24.40 -8.00
N MET A 191 -11.16 -24.06 -6.97
CA MET A 191 -10.13 -23.02 -7.03
C MET A 191 -8.97 -23.41 -7.95
N GLU A 192 -8.58 -24.69 -7.99
CA GLU A 192 -7.57 -25.20 -8.94
C GLU A 192 -8.09 -25.18 -10.38
N ASP A 193 -9.35 -25.56 -10.60
CA ASP A 193 -10.01 -25.43 -11.90
C ASP A 193 -10.15 -23.96 -12.32
N ASP A 194 -10.57 -23.07 -11.42
CA ASP A 194 -10.66 -21.62 -11.65
C ASP A 194 -9.27 -21.01 -11.90
N LYS A 195 -8.24 -21.46 -11.19
CA LYS A 195 -6.84 -21.03 -11.40
C LYS A 195 -6.35 -21.50 -12.76
N LYS A 196 -6.64 -22.74 -13.15
CA LYS A 196 -6.29 -23.28 -14.46
C LYS A 196 -7.01 -22.51 -15.57
N LYS A 197 -8.31 -22.27 -15.44
CA LYS A 197 -9.10 -21.44 -16.36
C LYS A 197 -8.56 -20.02 -16.48
N ARG A 198 -8.25 -19.35 -15.37
CA ARG A 198 -7.62 -18.02 -15.38
C ARG A 198 -6.24 -18.04 -16.02
N GLN A 199 -5.46 -19.09 -15.79
CA GLN A 199 -4.13 -19.22 -16.38
C GLN A 199 -4.20 -19.46 -17.89
N GLU A 200 -5.19 -20.23 -18.35
CA GLU A 200 -5.55 -20.39 -19.76
C GLU A 200 -6.09 -19.09 -20.38
N GLU A 201 -6.86 -18.29 -19.65
CA GLU A 201 -7.34 -16.99 -20.11
C GLU A 201 -6.19 -15.97 -20.24
N ILE A 202 -5.29 -15.93 -19.26
CA ILE A 202 -4.09 -15.08 -19.29
C ILE A 202 -3.16 -15.49 -20.43
N SER A 203 -2.98 -16.80 -20.69
CA SER A 203 -2.15 -17.25 -21.82
C SER A 203 -2.74 -16.84 -23.16
N LYS A 204 -4.08 -16.91 -23.32
CA LYS A 204 -4.80 -16.41 -24.50
C LYS A 204 -4.64 -14.89 -24.66
N ILE A 205 -4.82 -14.11 -23.60
CA ILE A 205 -4.60 -12.65 -23.61
C ILE A 205 -3.19 -12.30 -24.06
N LYS A 206 -2.18 -13.00 -23.52
CA LYS A 206 -0.78 -12.79 -23.93
C LYS A 206 -0.55 -13.12 -25.41
N ALA A 207 -1.15 -14.19 -25.91
CA ALA A 207 -1.07 -14.55 -27.32
C ALA A 207 -1.74 -13.49 -28.21
N ILE A 208 -2.91 -12.99 -27.82
CA ILE A 208 -3.62 -11.89 -28.51
C ILE A 208 -2.74 -10.66 -28.56
N ASN A 209 -2.22 -10.20 -27.42
CA ASN A 209 -1.38 -8.98 -27.36
C ASN A 209 -0.11 -9.11 -28.19
N LYS A 210 0.47 -10.31 -28.23
CA LYS A 210 1.63 -10.58 -29.09
C LYS A 210 1.26 -10.41 -30.57
N GLU A 211 0.18 -11.03 -31.03
CA GLU A 211 -0.25 -10.94 -32.43
C GLU A 211 -0.70 -9.54 -32.84
N VAL A 212 -1.44 -8.82 -31.98
CA VAL A 212 -1.81 -7.41 -32.24
C VAL A 212 -0.55 -6.57 -32.38
N LYS A 213 0.42 -6.74 -31.47
CA LYS A 213 1.70 -6.02 -31.54
C LYS A 213 2.49 -6.35 -32.80
N ASP A 214 2.50 -7.62 -33.23
CA ASP A 214 3.16 -8.05 -34.46
C ASP A 214 2.45 -7.45 -35.70
N PHE A 215 1.12 -7.35 -35.68
CA PHE A 215 0.32 -6.66 -36.69
C PHE A 215 0.65 -5.17 -36.75
N VAL A 216 0.59 -4.46 -35.62
CA VAL A 216 0.88 -3.02 -35.51
C VAL A 216 2.28 -2.71 -36.01
N LYS A 217 3.28 -3.52 -35.63
CA LYS A 217 4.66 -3.35 -36.11
C LYS A 217 4.84 -3.57 -37.60
N ALA A 218 4.02 -4.42 -38.21
CA ALA A 218 4.10 -4.72 -39.64
C ALA A 218 3.47 -3.62 -40.51
N VAL A 219 2.73 -2.68 -39.91
CA VAL A 219 2.00 -1.64 -40.62
C VAL A 219 2.52 -0.26 -40.18
N PRO A 220 3.39 0.39 -40.98
CA PRO A 220 4.00 1.68 -40.63
C PRO A 220 2.99 2.83 -40.41
N ALA A 221 1.79 2.70 -40.96
CA ALA A 221 0.69 3.65 -40.83
C ALA A 221 0.05 3.67 -39.42
N ILE A 222 0.38 2.71 -38.56
CA ILE A 222 -0.12 2.62 -37.19
C ILE A 222 0.98 3.09 -36.23
N SER A 223 0.66 4.09 -35.42
CA SER A 223 1.56 4.63 -34.39
C SER A 223 1.59 3.73 -33.16
N TYR A 224 0.42 3.45 -32.58
CA TYR A 224 0.26 2.59 -31.42
C TYR A 224 -1.16 2.02 -31.33
N ASP A 225 -1.36 1.07 -30.42
CA ASP A 225 -2.64 0.42 -30.18
C ASP A 225 -3.07 0.46 -28.70
N GLU A 226 -4.37 0.34 -28.49
CA GLU A 226 -4.99 0.06 -27.19
C GLU A 226 -5.92 -1.14 -27.31
N ILE A 227 -5.83 -2.07 -26.36
CA ILE A 227 -6.59 -3.32 -26.39
C ILE A 227 -7.49 -3.39 -25.16
N ASP A 228 -8.80 -3.44 -25.38
CA ASP A 228 -9.81 -3.73 -24.37
C ASP A 228 -10.29 -5.18 -24.54
N HIS A 229 -9.75 -6.07 -23.70
CA HIS A 229 -10.09 -7.49 -23.71
C HIS A 229 -11.53 -7.78 -23.27
N GLN A 230 -12.14 -6.92 -22.44
CA GLN A 230 -13.50 -7.13 -21.97
C GLN A 230 -14.51 -6.85 -23.07
N ARG A 231 -14.29 -5.77 -23.84
CA ARG A 231 -15.13 -5.39 -24.98
C ARG A 231 -14.73 -6.07 -26.29
N LYS A 232 -13.61 -6.79 -26.30
CA LYS A 232 -12.97 -7.34 -27.51
C LYS A 232 -12.77 -6.24 -28.57
N LEU A 233 -12.20 -5.12 -28.14
CA LEU A 233 -11.99 -3.93 -28.96
C LEU A 233 -10.50 -3.59 -29.03
N ILE A 234 -10.00 -3.28 -30.22
CA ILE A 234 -8.66 -2.74 -30.45
C ILE A 234 -8.84 -1.36 -31.06
N THR A 235 -8.28 -0.34 -30.42
CA THR A 235 -8.22 1.01 -30.98
C THR A 235 -6.84 1.23 -31.56
N LEU A 236 -6.77 1.44 -32.88
CA LEU A 236 -5.55 1.74 -33.61
C LEU A 236 -5.43 3.23 -33.81
N TYR A 237 -4.28 3.79 -33.45
CA TYR A 237 -3.98 5.21 -33.61
C TYR A 237 -3.08 5.37 -34.84
N LEU A 238 -3.57 6.03 -35.89
CA LEU A 238 -2.88 6.13 -37.18
C LEU A 238 -2.09 7.43 -37.32
N ASN A 239 -0.87 7.34 -37.83
CA ASN A 239 -0.09 8.48 -38.33
C ASN A 239 -0.38 8.80 -39.81
N ASP A 240 -0.98 7.86 -40.55
CA ASP A 240 -1.44 8.04 -41.93
C ASP A 240 -2.96 7.85 -42.00
N PRO A 241 -3.75 8.94 -42.09
CA PRO A 241 -5.21 8.88 -42.16
C PRO A 241 -5.75 8.12 -43.37
N SER A 242 -4.94 7.92 -44.42
CA SER A 242 -5.35 7.20 -45.63
C SER A 242 -5.35 5.67 -45.45
N TYR A 243 -4.74 5.15 -44.37
CA TYR A 243 -4.69 3.73 -44.10
C TYR A 243 -6.07 3.18 -43.67
N GLN A 244 -6.59 2.25 -44.47
CA GLN A 244 -7.82 1.54 -44.16
C GLN A 244 -7.52 0.33 -43.28
N ALA A 245 -7.64 0.51 -41.96
CA ALA A 245 -7.51 -0.59 -41.02
C ALA A 245 -8.61 -1.65 -41.24
N PRO A 246 -8.32 -2.95 -41.01
CA PRO A 246 -9.34 -3.98 -41.08
C PRO A 246 -10.40 -3.77 -39.99
N GLU A 247 -11.69 -3.98 -40.28
CA GLU A 247 -12.76 -3.84 -39.29
C GLU A 247 -12.61 -4.79 -38.08
N LYS A 248 -11.95 -5.93 -38.29
CA LYS A 248 -11.66 -6.93 -37.26
C LYS A 248 -10.28 -7.54 -37.47
N ILE A 249 -9.56 -7.77 -36.38
CA ILE A 249 -8.33 -8.56 -36.40
C ILE A 249 -8.68 -10.03 -36.13
N LYS A 250 -8.22 -10.91 -37.02
CA LYS A 250 -8.27 -12.37 -36.87
C LYS A 250 -6.89 -12.89 -36.49
N PHE A 251 -6.84 -13.78 -35.51
CA PHE A 251 -5.60 -14.32 -34.98
C PHE A 251 -5.16 -15.57 -35.75
N LYS A 252 -3.84 -15.69 -35.96
CA LYS A 252 -3.17 -16.81 -36.63
C LYS A 252 -2.91 -17.97 -35.65
N ASN A 253 -2.77 -17.70 -34.36
CA ASN A 253 -2.57 -18.74 -33.36
C ASN A 253 -3.80 -19.67 -33.33
N THR A 254 -3.54 -20.96 -33.45
CA THR A 254 -4.57 -22.02 -33.42
C THR A 254 -5.39 -22.01 -32.14
N ASP A 255 -4.80 -21.59 -31.02
CA ASP A 255 -5.48 -21.48 -29.72
C ASP A 255 -6.47 -20.31 -29.65
N LEU A 256 -6.40 -19.40 -30.63
CA LEU A 256 -7.24 -18.21 -30.76
C LEU A 256 -8.26 -18.33 -31.89
N VAL A 257 -8.43 -19.51 -32.49
CA VAL A 257 -9.43 -19.75 -33.54
C VAL A 257 -10.83 -19.39 -33.02
N GLY A 258 -11.54 -18.54 -33.75
CA GLY A 258 -12.87 -18.04 -33.39
C GLY A 258 -12.87 -16.75 -32.56
N PHE A 259 -11.72 -16.29 -32.05
CA PHE A 259 -11.61 -14.95 -31.46
C PHE A 259 -11.48 -13.90 -32.56
N SER A 260 -12.24 -12.82 -32.42
CA SER A 260 -12.09 -11.62 -33.23
C SER A 260 -12.27 -10.39 -32.35
N TYR A 261 -11.46 -9.37 -32.59
CA TYR A 261 -11.58 -8.08 -31.92
C TYR A 261 -12.06 -7.09 -32.96
N LYS A 262 -13.06 -6.28 -32.59
CA LYS A 262 -13.46 -5.11 -33.38
C LYS A 262 -12.29 -4.15 -33.40
N VAL A 263 -12.04 -3.52 -34.54
CA VAL A 263 -11.05 -2.47 -34.68
C VAL A 263 -11.76 -1.13 -34.78
N GLU A 264 -11.31 -0.19 -33.99
CA GLU A 264 -11.64 1.23 -34.13
C GLU A 264 -10.38 1.99 -34.49
N VAL A 265 -10.54 3.04 -35.28
CA VAL A 265 -9.43 3.83 -35.79
C VAL A 265 -9.57 5.24 -35.24
N GLN A 266 -8.47 5.78 -34.73
CA GLN A 266 -8.36 7.18 -34.38
C GLN A 266 -7.17 7.77 -35.12
N THR A 267 -7.33 8.97 -35.69
CA THR A 267 -6.21 9.72 -36.25
C THR A 267 -5.47 10.37 -35.10
N CYS A 268 -4.24 9.94 -34.83
CA CYS A 268 -3.38 10.67 -33.94
C CYS A 268 -2.70 11.78 -34.74
N ASN A 269 -3.11 13.03 -34.49
CA ASN A 269 -2.32 14.20 -34.84
C ASN A 269 -1.15 14.27 -33.88
N SER A 270 -0.22 13.32 -33.97
CA SER A 270 1.05 13.42 -33.26
C SER A 270 1.89 14.48 -33.97
N GLU A 271 1.59 15.74 -33.71
CA GLU A 271 2.49 16.84 -33.98
C GLU A 271 3.70 16.67 -33.06
N ILE A 272 4.75 16.06 -33.61
CA ILE A 272 6.09 16.14 -33.07
C ILE A 272 6.56 17.57 -33.37
N GLN A 273 6.14 18.53 -32.55
CA GLN A 273 6.73 19.86 -32.27
C GLN A 273 5.72 20.77 -31.52
N GLY A 274 5.03 20.23 -30.50
CA GLY A 274 4.40 21.10 -29.51
C GLY A 274 5.47 21.96 -28.83
N ALA A 275 5.12 23.19 -28.47
CA ALA A 275 6.00 24.05 -27.65
C ALA A 275 6.43 23.31 -26.37
N PHE A 276 7.57 23.69 -25.80
CA PHE A 276 8.06 23.07 -24.57
C PHE A 276 6.99 23.17 -23.47
N GLY A 277 6.66 22.08 -22.80
CA GLY A 277 5.56 22.10 -21.84
C GLY A 277 5.62 20.94 -20.86
N PRO A 278 4.63 20.82 -19.97
CA PRO A 278 4.47 19.67 -19.09
C PRO A 278 4.66 18.34 -19.83
N SER A 279 5.33 17.40 -19.18
CA SER A 279 5.75 16.09 -19.72
C SER A 279 6.83 16.16 -20.82
N SER A 280 7.42 17.31 -21.14
CA SER A 280 8.57 17.38 -22.06
C SER A 280 9.79 16.71 -21.45
N GLY A 281 10.55 15.97 -22.25
CA GLY A 281 11.74 15.28 -21.77
C GLY A 281 12.89 16.25 -21.51
N VAL A 282 13.42 16.26 -20.30
CA VAL A 282 14.48 17.18 -19.85
C VAL A 282 15.65 16.44 -19.24
N LYS A 283 16.86 16.98 -19.39
CA LYS A 283 18.07 16.50 -18.72
C LYS A 283 19.08 17.63 -18.58
N ASN A 284 20.15 17.39 -17.83
CA ASN A 284 21.27 18.32 -17.77
C ASN A 284 21.99 18.44 -19.13
N GLY A 285 22.35 19.65 -19.52
CA GLY A 285 23.07 19.96 -20.77
C GLY A 285 24.43 19.27 -20.91
N ALA A 286 25.14 19.08 -19.78
CA ALA A 286 26.45 18.45 -19.76
C ALA A 286 26.40 16.91 -19.63
N MET A 287 25.21 16.32 -19.47
CA MET A 287 25.07 14.86 -19.38
C MET A 287 25.08 14.20 -20.76
N THR A 288 26.05 13.30 -20.95
CA THR A 288 26.20 12.49 -22.17
C THR A 288 25.25 11.28 -22.21
N THR A 289 24.59 10.96 -21.10
CA THR A 289 23.66 9.82 -21.04
C THR A 289 22.40 10.11 -21.87
N LYS A 290 21.76 9.02 -22.29
CA LYS A 290 20.44 9.06 -22.96
C LYS A 290 19.29 9.14 -21.96
N ASP A 291 19.58 9.10 -20.67
CA ASP A 291 18.58 9.20 -19.62
C ASP A 291 18.06 10.64 -19.54
N TYR A 292 16.76 10.76 -19.29
CA TYR A 292 16.06 12.02 -19.13
C TYR A 292 14.98 11.86 -18.07
N GLY A 293 14.51 12.97 -17.51
CA GLY A 293 13.26 13.05 -16.78
C GLY A 293 12.22 13.82 -17.59
N SER A 294 11.18 14.28 -16.92
CA SER A 294 10.08 15.05 -17.50
C SER A 294 9.95 16.39 -16.79
N ALA A 295 9.63 17.44 -17.54
CA ALA A 295 9.16 18.70 -16.97
C ALA A 295 7.78 18.45 -16.35
N GLY A 296 7.59 18.80 -15.09
CA GLY A 296 6.37 18.54 -14.34
C GLY A 296 5.29 19.55 -14.66
N CYS A 297 5.29 20.65 -13.92
CA CYS A 297 4.37 21.77 -14.12
C CYS A 297 5.13 23.10 -14.12
N PHE A 298 4.53 24.11 -14.72
CA PHE A 298 5.05 25.47 -14.78
C PHE A 298 4.46 26.28 -13.63
N CYS A 299 5.31 27.07 -12.99
CA CYS A 299 4.98 27.87 -11.81
C CYS A 299 5.62 29.25 -11.91
N LEU A 300 5.17 30.17 -11.06
CA LEU A 300 5.86 31.39 -10.70
C LEU A 300 6.63 31.19 -9.40
N GLN A 301 7.88 31.64 -9.40
CA GLN A 301 8.71 31.78 -8.20
C GLN A 301 9.32 33.18 -8.21
N GLN A 302 8.94 34.03 -7.26
CA GLN A 302 9.46 35.41 -7.16
C GLN A 302 9.36 36.21 -8.49
N GLY A 303 8.29 35.99 -9.25
CA GLY A 303 8.05 36.66 -10.54
C GLY A 303 8.76 36.05 -11.75
N LYS A 304 9.58 35.01 -11.55
CA LYS A 304 10.19 34.23 -12.63
C LYS A 304 9.30 33.04 -12.99
N VAL A 305 9.28 32.71 -14.28
CA VAL A 305 8.63 31.49 -14.74
C VAL A 305 9.59 30.33 -14.60
N VAL A 306 9.16 29.32 -13.85
CA VAL A 306 9.95 28.13 -13.58
C VAL A 306 9.16 26.88 -13.93
N PHE A 307 9.84 25.76 -14.13
CA PHE A 307 9.19 24.45 -14.09
C PHE A 307 9.82 23.54 -13.04
N VAL A 308 8.99 22.68 -12.48
CA VAL A 308 9.39 21.68 -11.48
C VAL A 308 9.81 20.39 -12.18
N THR A 309 10.90 19.78 -11.76
CA THR A 309 11.29 18.41 -12.17
C THR A 309 12.03 17.71 -11.04
N CYS A 310 12.38 16.43 -11.22
CA CYS A 310 13.20 15.73 -10.25
C CYS A 310 14.66 16.15 -10.35
N TYR A 311 15.32 16.36 -9.21
CA TYR A 311 16.71 16.80 -9.22
C TYR A 311 17.62 15.73 -9.84
N HIS A 312 17.43 14.45 -9.50
CA HIS A 312 18.20 13.36 -10.10
C HIS A 312 18.14 13.30 -11.63
N ALA A 313 17.10 13.86 -12.26
CA ALA A 313 16.95 13.86 -13.71
C ALA A 313 17.78 14.95 -14.40
N VAL A 314 18.04 16.07 -13.71
CA VAL A 314 18.75 17.24 -14.26
C VAL A 314 20.06 17.55 -13.55
N LYS A 315 20.46 16.71 -12.58
CA LYS A 315 21.69 16.87 -11.82
C LYS A 315 22.94 16.52 -12.64
N HIS A 316 23.88 17.44 -12.75
CA HIS A 316 25.22 17.12 -13.24
C HIS A 316 26.07 16.37 -12.19
N LYS A 317 27.09 15.63 -12.64
CA LYS A 317 28.01 14.90 -11.76
C LYS A 317 28.80 15.82 -10.81
N SER A 318 28.99 17.09 -11.14
CA SER A 318 29.70 18.07 -10.30
C SER A 318 28.81 18.67 -9.22
N HIS A 319 27.49 18.54 -9.31
CA HIS A 319 26.61 19.04 -8.26
C HIS A 319 26.64 18.11 -7.06
N ASP A 320 26.51 18.66 -5.87
CA ASP A 320 26.27 17.89 -4.66
C ASP A 320 24.81 17.41 -4.63
N TRP A 321 24.52 16.30 -3.96
CA TRP A 321 23.16 15.82 -3.83
C TRP A 321 22.39 16.60 -2.77
N ASP A 322 23.03 16.91 -1.65
CA ASP A 322 22.38 17.42 -0.46
C ASP A 322 22.33 18.97 -0.47
N LEU A 323 23.24 19.61 -1.21
CA LEU A 323 23.28 21.07 -1.36
C LEU A 323 23.59 21.50 -2.80
N PHE A 324 22.58 21.96 -3.53
CA PHE A 324 22.82 22.54 -4.84
C PHE A 324 23.61 23.85 -4.73
N VAL A 325 24.74 23.90 -5.43
CA VAL A 325 25.55 25.10 -5.64
C VAL A 325 25.83 25.20 -7.13
N SER A 326 25.37 26.29 -7.75
CA SER A 326 25.62 26.57 -9.17
C SER A 326 27.12 26.52 -9.46
N ASN A 327 27.49 25.80 -10.53
CA ASN A 327 28.89 25.69 -10.95
C ASN A 327 29.07 25.75 -12.47
N GLY A 328 28.10 26.34 -13.18
CA GLY A 328 28.14 26.50 -14.63
C GLY A 328 27.77 25.25 -15.43
N ASN A 329 27.32 24.19 -14.76
CA ASN A 329 26.72 23.00 -15.40
C ASN A 329 25.21 22.92 -15.08
N ASP A 330 24.57 24.07 -15.01
CA ASP A 330 23.20 24.22 -14.51
C ASP A 330 22.16 24.22 -15.64
N ASP A 331 22.60 24.23 -16.89
CA ASP A 331 21.71 24.22 -18.06
C ASP A 331 20.89 22.94 -18.13
N VAL A 332 19.61 23.10 -18.40
CA VAL A 332 18.66 22.04 -18.66
C VAL A 332 18.27 22.10 -20.13
N ILE A 333 18.37 20.96 -20.81
CA ILE A 333 18.09 20.82 -22.23
C ILE A 333 16.93 19.87 -22.49
N THR A 334 16.27 20.02 -23.63
CA THR A 334 15.36 18.98 -24.16
C THR A 334 16.16 17.73 -24.56
N VAL A 335 15.44 16.64 -24.82
CA VAL A 335 16.02 15.46 -25.49
C VAL A 335 16.61 15.80 -26.88
N GLY A 336 16.13 16.86 -27.53
CA GLY A 336 16.64 17.38 -28.81
C GLY A 336 17.92 18.20 -28.69
N GLY A 337 18.29 18.63 -27.48
CA GLY A 337 19.49 19.41 -27.21
C GLY A 337 19.26 20.92 -27.04
N ASP A 338 18.02 21.39 -27.20
CA ASP A 338 17.69 22.81 -27.02
C ASP A 338 17.73 23.18 -25.53
N ILE A 339 18.39 24.28 -25.18
CA ILE A 339 18.42 24.81 -23.81
C ILE A 339 17.05 25.37 -23.48
N VAL A 340 16.39 24.78 -22.47
CA VAL A 340 15.06 25.18 -22.01
C VAL A 340 15.09 26.03 -20.75
N GLY A 341 16.22 26.04 -20.05
CA GLY A 341 16.34 26.76 -18.80
C GLY A 341 17.61 26.44 -18.04
N THR A 342 17.72 26.99 -16.84
CA THR A 342 18.86 26.80 -15.94
C THR A 342 18.34 26.48 -14.53
N ILE A 343 18.98 25.54 -13.83
CA ILE A 343 18.60 25.19 -12.45
C ILE A 343 18.81 26.41 -11.56
N LEU A 344 17.71 26.94 -11.00
CA LEU A 344 17.72 28.06 -10.08
C LEU A 344 18.00 27.58 -8.65
N GLU A 345 17.25 26.56 -8.24
CA GLU A 345 17.35 25.93 -6.92
C GLU A 345 17.10 24.43 -7.06
N ALA A 346 17.73 23.62 -6.21
CA ALA A 346 17.41 22.21 -6.10
C ALA A 346 17.63 21.70 -4.68
N SER A 347 16.81 20.75 -4.27
CA SER A 347 16.92 20.09 -2.98
C SER A 347 16.73 18.60 -3.15
N LYS A 348 17.68 17.83 -2.61
CA LYS A 348 17.46 16.43 -2.33
C LYS A 348 17.77 16.16 -0.86
N ASN A 349 16.73 15.92 -0.09
CA ASN A 349 16.80 15.60 1.34
C ASN A 349 15.92 14.37 1.63
N GLU A 350 15.53 14.16 2.88
CA GLU A 350 14.67 13.05 3.27
C GLU A 350 13.24 13.20 2.74
N GLU A 351 12.78 14.36 2.26
CA GLU A 351 11.39 14.53 1.77
C GLU A 351 11.32 14.88 0.27
N LEU A 352 12.40 15.43 -0.28
CA LEU A 352 12.43 16.03 -1.60
C LEU A 352 13.54 15.44 -2.47
N ASP A 353 13.27 15.44 -3.78
CA ASP A 353 14.22 15.20 -4.86
C ASP A 353 13.76 16.03 -6.05
N ILE A 354 13.89 17.36 -5.91
CA ILE A 354 13.27 18.35 -6.79
C ILE A 354 14.29 19.41 -7.21
N ALA A 355 14.21 19.79 -8.48
CA ALA A 355 14.86 20.96 -9.03
C ALA A 355 13.82 21.95 -9.59
N ILE A 356 14.08 23.22 -9.35
CA ILE A 356 13.36 24.35 -9.92
C ILE A 356 14.21 24.93 -11.03
N VAL A 357 13.68 24.92 -12.24
CA VAL A 357 14.40 25.34 -13.45
C VAL A 357 13.76 26.62 -13.97
N GLU A 358 14.53 27.71 -14.00
CA GLU A 358 14.12 28.97 -14.62
C GLU A 358 14.02 28.78 -16.13
N VAL A 359 12.84 29.08 -16.69
CA VAL A 359 12.57 28.90 -18.12
C VAL A 359 13.33 29.96 -18.91
N SER A 360 14.02 29.52 -19.97
CA SER A 360 14.75 30.41 -20.88
C SER A 360 13.78 31.29 -21.68
N ASP A 361 14.06 32.59 -21.75
CA ASP A 361 13.32 33.54 -22.60
C ASP A 361 13.41 33.20 -24.10
N ALA A 362 14.37 32.36 -24.49
CA ALA A 362 14.57 31.95 -25.88
C ALA A 362 13.60 30.87 -26.35
N ILE A 363 12.81 30.26 -25.45
CA ILE A 363 11.89 29.18 -25.81
C ILE A 363 10.43 29.59 -25.68
N SER A 364 9.60 29.12 -26.61
CA SER A 364 8.15 29.13 -26.45
C SER A 364 7.74 27.94 -25.58
N TYR A 365 6.82 28.17 -24.64
CA TYR A 365 6.30 27.13 -23.77
C TYR A 365 4.79 27.17 -23.60
N GLU A 366 4.21 26.02 -23.25
CA GLU A 366 2.81 25.84 -22.89
C GLU A 366 2.68 25.51 -21.40
N THR A 367 1.70 26.10 -20.72
CA THR A 367 1.41 25.79 -19.30
C THR A 367 0.43 24.63 -19.15
N LYS A 368 -0.30 24.29 -20.23
CA LYS A 368 -1.26 23.20 -20.23
C LYS A 368 -0.57 21.86 -20.45
N LEU A 369 -1.13 20.83 -19.83
CA LEU A 369 -0.79 19.44 -20.10
C LEU A 369 -1.18 19.06 -21.55
N PRO A 370 -0.47 18.13 -22.20
CA PRO A 370 -0.86 17.59 -23.50
C PRO A 370 -2.34 17.16 -23.53
N GLY A 371 -3.05 17.53 -24.60
CA GLY A 371 -4.51 17.40 -24.67
C GLY A 371 -5.27 18.60 -24.07
N GLN A 372 -4.62 19.75 -23.89
CA GLN A 372 -5.21 21.01 -23.45
C GLN A 372 -5.83 20.96 -22.04
N ILE A 373 -5.31 20.09 -21.17
CA ILE A 373 -5.77 20.01 -19.78
C ILE A 373 -5.13 21.15 -18.97
N THR A 374 -5.97 22.04 -18.45
CA THR A 374 -5.55 23.12 -17.56
C THR A 374 -5.22 22.56 -16.17
N ILE A 375 -4.06 22.96 -15.62
CA ILE A 375 -3.68 22.62 -14.25
C ILE A 375 -4.38 23.60 -13.30
N GLN A 376 -5.08 23.08 -12.30
CA GLN A 376 -5.81 23.92 -11.34
C GLN A 376 -4.86 24.58 -10.34
N HIS A 377 -5.18 25.81 -9.94
CA HIS A 377 -4.44 26.57 -8.95
C HIS A 377 -4.84 26.16 -7.52
N SER A 378 -4.65 24.88 -7.18
CA SER A 378 -5.04 24.32 -5.89
C SER A 378 -3.94 23.46 -5.31
N ASN A 379 -3.46 23.79 -4.11
CA ASN A 379 -2.58 22.92 -3.34
C ASN A 379 -3.43 21.90 -2.58
N ILE A 380 -3.36 20.63 -3.00
CA ILE A 380 -4.01 19.53 -2.29
C ILE A 380 -3.06 19.03 -1.21
N TYR A 381 -3.50 19.07 0.05
CA TYR A 381 -2.80 18.48 1.19
C TYR A 381 -3.41 17.11 1.48
N LEU A 382 -2.69 16.06 1.10
CA LEU A 382 -3.15 14.69 1.26
C LEU A 382 -2.67 14.09 2.59
N ASP A 383 -3.58 13.45 3.31
CA ASP A 383 -3.31 12.70 4.54
C ASP A 383 -4.07 11.36 4.54
N GLU A 384 -3.90 10.57 5.61
CA GLU A 384 -4.56 9.26 5.71
C GLU A 384 -6.09 9.35 5.78
N GLU A 385 -6.66 10.52 6.11
CA GLU A 385 -8.09 10.73 6.25
C GLU A 385 -8.76 11.12 4.92
N ASN A 386 -8.06 11.85 4.05
CA ASN A 386 -8.65 12.43 2.84
C ASN A 386 -8.15 11.85 1.51
N TYR A 387 -7.07 11.07 1.48
CA TYR A 387 -6.48 10.65 0.20
C TYR A 387 -7.40 9.78 -0.66
N THR A 388 -8.41 9.15 -0.07
CA THR A 388 -9.40 8.36 -0.81
C THR A 388 -10.33 9.21 -1.66
N ASP A 389 -10.48 10.51 -1.37
CA ASP A 389 -11.29 11.43 -2.18
C ASP A 389 -10.60 11.74 -3.52
N TYR A 390 -9.28 11.56 -3.55
CA TYR A 390 -8.42 11.74 -4.73
C TYR A 390 -7.93 10.40 -5.29
N LYS A 391 -8.72 9.33 -5.10
CA LYS A 391 -8.31 7.96 -5.43
C LYS A 391 -7.85 7.82 -6.87
N GLU A 392 -8.47 8.48 -7.85
CA GLU A 392 -8.11 8.37 -9.26
C GLU A 392 -7.15 9.47 -9.70
N VAL A 393 -5.96 9.08 -10.16
CA VAL A 393 -4.91 9.99 -10.62
C VAL A 393 -4.35 9.61 -11.97
N TYR A 394 -3.71 10.57 -12.62
CA TYR A 394 -3.19 10.45 -13.97
C TYR A 394 -1.76 10.99 -14.07
N ILE A 395 -1.01 10.45 -15.02
CA ILE A 395 0.19 11.10 -15.57
C ILE A 395 0.08 11.15 -17.10
N ILE A 396 0.83 12.04 -17.72
CA ILE A 396 1.06 12.03 -19.17
C ILE A 396 2.51 11.62 -19.40
N SER A 397 2.70 10.44 -20.00
CA SER A 397 4.01 9.81 -20.10
C SER A 397 4.61 9.98 -21.50
N ARG A 398 5.67 10.79 -21.61
CA ARG A 398 6.40 10.98 -22.87
C ARG A 398 7.06 9.69 -23.36
N THR A 399 7.57 8.87 -22.44
CA THR A 399 8.19 7.57 -22.76
C THR A 399 7.20 6.62 -23.45
N ARG A 400 5.90 6.92 -23.36
CA ARG A 400 4.78 6.22 -23.99
C ARG A 400 4.02 7.09 -24.98
N GLY A 401 4.71 8.03 -25.64
CA GLY A 401 4.11 8.87 -26.70
C GLY A 401 3.04 9.84 -26.19
N TYR A 402 3.25 10.41 -25.00
CA TYR A 402 2.28 11.30 -24.32
C TYR A 402 0.94 10.64 -24.00
N LYS A 403 0.95 9.31 -23.83
CA LYS A 403 -0.24 8.59 -23.36
C LYS A 403 -0.61 9.02 -21.95
N ARG A 404 -1.89 9.28 -21.73
CA ARG A 404 -2.48 9.49 -20.40
C ARG A 404 -2.63 8.13 -19.70
N ILE A 405 -1.96 7.96 -18.56
CA ILE A 405 -1.94 6.72 -17.79
C ILE A 405 -2.74 6.92 -16.51
N LYS A 406 -3.68 6.02 -16.23
CA LYS A 406 -4.52 6.04 -15.03
C LYS A 406 -3.91 5.19 -13.91
N GLY A 407 -3.93 5.72 -12.70
CA GLY A 407 -3.48 5.07 -11.47
C GLY A 407 -4.47 5.31 -10.33
N HIS A 408 -4.26 4.61 -9.23
CA HIS A 408 -4.97 4.84 -7.98
C HIS A 408 -4.02 5.15 -6.83
N LEU A 409 -4.34 6.18 -6.05
CA LEU A 409 -3.67 6.41 -4.76
C LEU A 409 -3.90 5.20 -3.85
N SER A 410 -2.82 4.61 -3.34
CA SER A 410 -2.88 3.43 -2.48
C SER A 410 -2.50 3.74 -1.04
N ALA A 411 -1.57 4.67 -0.82
CA ALA A 411 -1.16 5.16 0.48
C ALA A 411 -0.52 6.56 0.36
N VAL A 412 -0.48 7.29 1.47
CA VAL A 412 0.20 8.58 1.60
C VAL A 412 1.05 8.60 2.88
N GLY A 413 1.98 9.55 2.98
CA GLY A 413 2.83 9.69 4.16
C GLY A 413 3.76 8.49 4.41
N LYS A 414 4.15 7.75 3.36
CA LYS A 414 4.95 6.52 3.51
C LYS A 414 6.43 6.77 3.23
N PRO A 415 7.34 6.14 3.99
CA PRO A 415 8.75 6.13 3.66
C PRO A 415 9.04 5.16 2.50
N VAL A 416 10.06 5.47 1.69
CA VAL A 416 10.58 4.61 0.63
C VAL A 416 12.09 4.79 0.47
N THR A 417 12.82 3.69 0.31
CA THR A 417 14.25 3.73 -0.04
C THR A 417 14.41 3.53 -1.55
N LEU A 418 14.98 4.52 -2.24
CA LEU A 418 15.25 4.46 -3.68
C LEU A 418 16.74 4.27 -3.96
N ASN A 419 17.06 3.49 -5.00
CA ASN A 419 18.43 3.35 -5.49
C ASN A 419 18.66 4.31 -6.66
N TYR A 420 19.39 5.39 -6.41
CA TYR A 420 19.82 6.38 -7.41
C TYR A 420 21.10 5.95 -8.16
N GLY A 421 21.76 4.91 -7.66
CA GLY A 421 22.99 4.38 -8.23
C GLY A 421 22.74 3.37 -9.34
N SER A 422 23.84 2.90 -9.94
CA SER A 422 23.75 1.82 -10.91
C SER A 422 23.48 0.47 -10.21
N LYS A 423 23.21 -0.58 -11.00
CA LYS A 423 23.09 -1.94 -10.47
C LYS A 423 24.36 -2.40 -9.73
N THR A 424 25.52 -1.92 -10.16
CA THR A 424 26.84 -2.31 -9.61
C THR A 424 27.31 -1.38 -8.51
N LYS A 425 26.93 -0.11 -8.53
CA LYS A 425 27.25 0.89 -7.53
C LYS A 425 25.95 1.49 -7.01
N LYS A 426 25.31 0.77 -6.08
CA LYS A 426 24.05 1.18 -5.46
C LYS A 426 24.26 2.43 -4.61
N ASP A 427 23.30 3.35 -4.69
CA ASP A 427 23.24 4.58 -3.90
C ASP A 427 21.82 4.70 -3.35
N PHE A 428 21.61 4.09 -2.19
CA PHE A 428 20.31 4.04 -1.54
C PHE A 428 20.07 5.33 -0.76
N LYS A 429 18.90 5.92 -0.95
CA LYS A 429 18.48 7.14 -0.27
C LYS A 429 17.04 6.98 0.17
N ASP A 430 16.76 7.38 1.39
CA ASP A 430 15.42 7.35 1.96
C ASP A 430 14.68 8.63 1.58
N LEU A 431 13.39 8.45 1.27
CA LEU A 431 12.43 9.51 1.08
C LEU A 431 11.20 9.22 1.94
N ASP A 432 10.84 10.18 2.78
CA ASP A 432 9.70 10.22 3.66
C ASP A 432 8.55 11.00 3.01
N ASN A 433 7.38 10.88 3.62
CA ASN A 433 6.15 11.55 3.18
C ASN A 433 5.76 11.28 1.71
N ILE A 434 6.04 10.08 1.20
CA ILE A 434 5.77 9.72 -0.19
C ILE A 434 4.34 9.19 -0.38
N ILE A 435 3.74 9.55 -1.51
CA ILE A 435 2.48 9.04 -2.01
C ILE A 435 2.75 7.82 -2.88
N PHE A 436 2.02 6.73 -2.62
CA PHE A 436 2.08 5.51 -3.41
C PHE A 436 0.92 5.50 -4.41
N VAL A 437 1.25 5.24 -5.68
CA VAL A 437 0.27 5.13 -6.75
C VAL A 437 0.38 3.76 -7.40
N HIS A 438 -0.71 3.00 -7.37
CA HIS A 438 -0.81 1.72 -8.06
C HIS A 438 -1.38 1.90 -9.46
N SER A 439 -0.84 1.17 -10.43
CA SER A 439 -1.46 1.12 -11.75
C SER A 439 -2.83 0.43 -11.72
N VAL A 440 -3.76 0.93 -12.53
CA VAL A 440 -5.04 0.25 -12.82
C VAL A 440 -4.90 -0.73 -13.98
N SER A 441 -3.81 -0.61 -14.75
CA SER A 441 -3.51 -1.43 -15.93
C SER A 441 -2.52 -2.57 -15.58
N THR A 442 -2.30 -3.47 -16.53
CA THR A 442 -1.22 -4.46 -16.49
C THR A 442 0.16 -3.83 -16.67
N GLU A 443 0.22 -2.59 -17.17
CA GLU A 443 1.45 -1.81 -17.24
C GLU A 443 1.68 -0.99 -15.97
N PRO A 444 2.94 -0.73 -15.56
CA PRO A 444 3.23 0.12 -14.42
C PRO A 444 2.75 1.56 -14.63
N PHE A 445 2.41 2.25 -13.53
CA PHE A 445 1.89 3.61 -13.59
C PHE A 445 2.94 4.57 -14.17
N SER A 446 4.20 4.49 -13.72
CA SER A 446 5.36 5.19 -14.31
C SER A 446 6.41 4.21 -14.87
N LYS A 447 7.25 4.69 -15.79
CA LYS A 447 8.45 4.01 -16.32
C LYS A 447 9.68 4.91 -16.16
N THR A 448 10.88 4.33 -16.34
CA THR A 448 12.12 5.11 -16.43
C THR A 448 11.97 6.20 -17.50
N GLY A 449 12.26 7.45 -17.14
CA GLY A 449 12.02 8.63 -17.97
C GLY A 449 10.84 9.49 -17.53
N ASP A 450 9.91 8.93 -16.75
CA ASP A 450 8.75 9.67 -16.23
C ASP A 450 9.07 10.45 -14.94
N SER A 451 10.27 10.31 -14.35
CA SER A 451 10.69 11.09 -13.18
C SER A 451 10.57 12.59 -13.46
N GLY A 452 9.94 13.34 -12.55
CA GLY A 452 9.61 14.76 -12.74
C GLY A 452 8.22 14.99 -13.35
N SER A 453 7.53 13.97 -13.84
CA SER A 453 6.16 14.13 -14.38
C SER A 453 5.17 14.52 -13.30
N LEU A 454 4.24 15.41 -13.63
CA LEU A 454 3.12 15.78 -12.78
C LEU A 454 2.10 14.63 -12.70
N VAL A 455 1.72 14.29 -11.48
CA VAL A 455 0.56 13.47 -11.13
C VAL A 455 -0.61 14.40 -10.83
N PHE A 456 -1.76 14.17 -11.46
CA PHE A 456 -2.92 15.06 -11.35
C PHE A 456 -4.25 14.30 -11.33
N THR A 457 -5.31 14.95 -10.84
CA THR A 457 -6.67 14.40 -10.80
C THR A 457 -7.34 14.44 -12.18
N SER A 458 -8.57 13.94 -12.32
CA SER A 458 -9.32 14.07 -13.58
C SER A 458 -9.64 15.53 -13.94
N SER A 459 -9.79 16.40 -12.93
CA SER A 459 -10.04 17.85 -12.98
C SER A 459 -8.79 18.70 -13.24
N GLY A 460 -7.60 18.10 -13.24
CA GLY A 460 -6.33 18.80 -13.44
C GLY A 460 -5.71 19.36 -12.17
N GLU A 461 -6.17 18.95 -10.99
CA GLU A 461 -5.55 19.38 -9.74
C GLU A 461 -4.23 18.64 -9.51
N PRO A 462 -3.15 19.33 -9.11
CA PRO A 462 -1.85 18.73 -8.89
C PRO A 462 -1.84 17.87 -7.62
N ILE A 463 -1.37 16.64 -7.74
CA ILE A 463 -1.21 15.70 -6.62
C ILE A 463 0.25 15.59 -6.21
N GLY A 464 1.16 15.51 -7.18
CA GLY A 464 2.59 15.36 -6.88
C GLY A 464 3.47 15.17 -8.09
N ILE A 465 4.75 14.91 -7.83
CA ILE A 465 5.80 14.71 -8.83
C ILE A 465 6.32 13.28 -8.74
N ILE A 466 6.34 12.56 -9.86
CA ILE A 466 6.88 11.19 -9.91
C ILE A 466 8.38 11.23 -9.60
N VAL A 467 8.82 10.51 -8.58
CA VAL A 467 10.25 10.36 -8.25
C VAL A 467 10.80 8.98 -8.63
N GLY A 468 9.95 7.96 -8.69
CA GLY A 468 10.37 6.61 -9.06
C GLY A 468 9.23 5.58 -9.08
N GLY A 469 9.60 4.31 -9.06
CA GLY A 469 8.66 3.19 -8.96
C GLY A 469 9.39 1.85 -8.86
N ASP A 470 8.64 0.80 -8.51
CA ASP A 470 9.15 -0.58 -8.46
C ASP A 470 9.26 -1.24 -9.85
N GLY A 471 8.83 -0.53 -10.90
CA GLY A 471 8.81 -1.00 -12.28
C GLY A 471 7.73 -2.03 -12.60
N VAL A 472 6.87 -2.37 -11.64
CA VAL A 472 5.86 -3.42 -11.76
C VAL A 472 4.47 -2.91 -11.41
N ARG A 473 4.27 -2.38 -10.21
CA ARG A 473 2.96 -2.10 -9.64
C ARG A 473 2.85 -0.71 -9.03
N CYS A 474 3.87 -0.27 -8.30
CA CYS A 474 3.82 0.94 -7.48
C CYS A 474 4.77 2.01 -8.03
N SER A 475 4.25 3.23 -8.13
CA SER A 475 5.00 4.44 -8.40
C SER A 475 5.03 5.31 -7.16
N PHE A 476 6.14 6.01 -6.98
CA PHE A 476 6.43 6.85 -5.83
C PHE A 476 6.33 8.32 -6.26
N VAL A 477 5.59 9.09 -5.48
CA VAL A 477 5.20 10.46 -5.83
C VAL A 477 5.48 11.38 -4.63
N ILE A 478 6.25 12.44 -4.86
CA ILE A 478 6.48 13.51 -3.88
C ILE A 478 5.23 14.42 -3.90
N PRO A 479 4.57 14.68 -2.76
CA PRO A 479 3.38 15.54 -2.72
C PRO A 479 3.66 16.93 -3.29
N TYR A 480 2.78 17.42 -4.16
CA TYR A 480 3.00 18.73 -4.79
C TYR A 480 2.94 19.87 -3.77
N SER A 481 2.08 19.76 -2.75
CA SER A 481 2.00 20.71 -1.63
C SER A 481 3.35 20.88 -0.93
N SER A 482 4.07 19.79 -0.64
CA SER A 482 5.41 19.85 -0.07
C SER A 482 6.40 20.59 -0.97
N VAL A 483 6.31 20.39 -2.29
CA VAL A 483 7.17 21.09 -3.26
C VAL A 483 6.84 22.58 -3.34
N ALA A 484 5.55 22.90 -3.44
CA ALA A 484 5.07 24.28 -3.55
C ALA A 484 5.42 25.10 -2.31
N ASP A 485 5.23 24.52 -1.11
CA ASP A 485 5.51 25.20 0.15
C ASP A 485 7.03 25.39 0.36
N PHE A 486 7.84 24.38 0.03
CA PHE A 486 9.30 24.45 0.19
C PHE A 486 9.94 25.52 -0.70
N PHE A 487 9.52 25.62 -1.97
CA PHE A 487 10.10 26.55 -2.94
C PHE A 487 9.28 27.85 -3.12
N ASN A 488 8.18 28.02 -2.38
CA ASN A 488 7.24 29.14 -2.50
C ASN A 488 6.74 29.34 -3.94
N LEU A 489 6.14 28.28 -4.50
CA LEU A 489 5.67 28.24 -5.90
C LEU A 489 4.18 28.57 -6.01
N SER A 490 3.80 29.16 -7.14
CA SER A 490 2.41 29.34 -7.55
C SER A 490 2.21 28.78 -8.95
N ILE A 491 1.24 27.89 -9.18
CA ILE A 491 0.97 27.34 -10.53
C ILE A 491 0.59 28.47 -11.51
N LEU A 492 1.01 28.33 -12.76
CA LEU A 492 0.67 29.21 -13.89
C LEU A 492 -0.59 28.80 -14.65
#